data_AF-A0A0B8P7Q4-F1
#
_entry.id   AF-A0A0B8P7Q4-F1
#
_cell.length_a   1.000
_cell.length_b   1.000
_cell.length_c   1.000
_cell.angle_alpha   90.00
_cell.angle_beta   90.00
_cell.angle_gamma   90.00
#
_symmetry.space_group_name_H-M   'P 1'
#
loop_
_entity.id
_entity.type
_entity.pdbx_description
1 polymer ?
#
loop_
_entity_poly.entity_id
_entity_poly.type
_entity_poly.pdbx_seq_one_letter_code
_entity_poly.pdbx_strand_id
1 'polypeptide(L)'
;MAKVAASHLLQDETPIQFTRPDMSTKLKLLGVDVASIGEVHGRTEGAQSYTYSDEIEQVYKRLIVSEDGKKIVGAVLVGDADAYGTLLQLKQNDMPLPENPSVLILPNVADDESSAMGVDALPDSAVICSCFDVSKGDIKQAVASGCTTMAELKETTNASTGCGGCSALAKQVLDSELLSLGVEVNNNLCEHFAYSRQELSDIVRINQIKTFDELLEKYGTGLGCTVCKPAVGSILASFWNDYILQDEHMELQDTNDIYLGNMQKDGTYSVVPRVAGGEITPEKLIVLGEIAKEYDLYTKITGGQRIDLFGAQLNDLPIIWKKLVDAGFETGHAYGKSVRTVKSCVGSTWCRYGVGDSVSFAIDIENRYKGLRAPHKLKFAVSGCTRECAEAQSKDIGVIATENGWNLYVCGNGGMRPRHADLFATDLDDITLIKYIDRILMFYIRTADRLQRTSVWMET
;
A
#
# COMPACT_ATOMS: atom_id res chain seq x y z
N MET A 1 -23.37 -11.14 -21.74
CA MET A 1 -23.31 -11.41 -23.20
C MET A 1 -22.91 -12.85 -23.53
N ALA A 2 -21.80 -13.39 -23.01
CA ALA A 2 -21.37 -14.77 -23.33
C ALA A 2 -22.38 -15.87 -22.94
N LYS A 3 -22.99 -15.80 -21.74
CA LYS A 3 -24.04 -16.74 -21.30
C LYS A 3 -25.31 -16.69 -22.17
N VAL A 4 -25.71 -15.49 -22.61
CA VAL A 4 -26.82 -15.29 -23.56
C VAL A 4 -26.50 -15.93 -24.91
N ALA A 5 -25.31 -15.68 -25.45
CA ALA A 5 -24.87 -16.31 -26.70
C ALA A 5 -24.85 -17.84 -26.59
N ALA A 6 -24.35 -18.39 -25.48
CA ALA A 6 -24.34 -19.83 -25.22
C ALA A 6 -25.77 -20.42 -25.14
N SER A 7 -26.68 -19.78 -24.40
CA SER A 7 -28.08 -20.22 -24.28
C SER A 7 -28.82 -20.23 -25.62
N HIS A 8 -28.58 -19.21 -26.46
CA HIS A 8 -29.13 -19.17 -27.82
C HIS A 8 -28.53 -20.22 -28.77
N LEU A 9 -27.24 -20.55 -28.60
CA LEU A 9 -26.57 -21.60 -29.39
C LEU A 9 -26.99 -23.01 -28.95
N LEU A 10 -27.28 -23.20 -27.67
CA LEU A 10 -27.68 -24.48 -27.08
C LEU A 10 -29.20 -24.75 -27.15
N GLN A 11 -29.99 -23.77 -27.60
CA GLN A 11 -31.46 -23.86 -27.73
C GLN A 11 -32.17 -24.24 -26.42
N ASP A 12 -31.75 -23.63 -25.31
CA ASP A 12 -32.40 -23.86 -24.02
C ASP A 12 -33.89 -23.42 -24.04
N GLU A 13 -34.76 -24.19 -23.40
CA GLU A 13 -36.22 -23.98 -23.39
C GLU A 13 -36.67 -22.62 -22.83
N THR A 14 -35.81 -21.97 -22.04
CA THR A 14 -35.96 -20.58 -21.57
C THR A 14 -34.80 -19.72 -22.07
N PRO A 15 -34.93 -19.06 -23.22
CA PRO A 15 -33.85 -18.24 -23.79
C PRO A 15 -33.61 -17.00 -22.93
N ILE A 16 -32.38 -16.86 -22.43
CA ILE A 16 -31.95 -15.69 -21.65
C ILE A 16 -31.80 -14.51 -22.61
N GLN A 17 -32.57 -13.44 -22.42
CA GLN A 17 -32.53 -12.27 -23.29
C GLN A 17 -31.46 -11.26 -22.85
N PHE A 18 -30.67 -10.73 -23.80
CA PHE A 18 -29.81 -9.57 -23.55
C PHE A 18 -30.62 -8.28 -23.69
N THR A 19 -30.79 -7.54 -22.59
CA THR A 19 -31.63 -6.33 -22.58
C THR A 19 -30.83 -5.08 -22.92
N ARG A 20 -29.79 -4.72 -22.15
CA ARG A 20 -28.87 -3.61 -22.44
C ARG A 20 -27.48 -3.83 -21.80
N PRO A 21 -26.39 -3.32 -22.40
CA PRO A 21 -25.10 -3.28 -21.73
C PRO A 21 -25.14 -2.32 -20.53
N ASP A 22 -24.44 -2.66 -19.45
CA ASP A 22 -24.19 -1.72 -18.36
C ASP A 22 -23.34 -0.56 -18.91
N MET A 23 -23.91 0.64 -18.89
CA MET A 23 -23.28 1.86 -19.38
C MET A 23 -22.55 2.62 -18.26
N SER A 24 -22.46 2.03 -17.06
CA SER A 24 -21.67 2.61 -15.98
C SER A 24 -20.19 2.58 -16.34
N THR A 25 -19.53 3.72 -16.16
CA THR A 25 -18.13 3.90 -16.48
C THR A 25 -17.44 4.57 -15.32
N LYS A 26 -16.36 3.96 -14.85
CA LYS A 26 -15.40 4.58 -13.94
C LYS A 26 -14.13 4.86 -14.72
N LEU A 27 -13.88 6.13 -15.04
CA LEU A 27 -12.66 6.56 -15.70
C LEU A 27 -11.61 6.93 -14.64
N LYS A 28 -10.46 6.29 -14.71
CA LYS A 28 -9.26 6.71 -13.98
C LYS A 28 -8.47 7.66 -14.85
N LEU A 29 -8.83 8.94 -14.82
CA LEU A 29 -8.01 10.01 -15.39
C LEU A 29 -6.94 10.43 -14.38
N LEU A 30 -5.80 10.92 -14.86
CA LEU A 30 -4.74 11.43 -14.00
C LEU A 30 -5.26 12.65 -13.24
N GLY A 31 -5.49 12.49 -11.93
CA GLY A 31 -5.75 13.59 -10.99
C GLY A 31 -7.22 13.90 -10.69
N VAL A 32 -8.20 13.23 -11.30
CA VAL A 32 -9.64 13.39 -10.96
C VAL A 32 -10.36 12.06 -11.17
N ASP A 33 -10.98 11.53 -10.13
CA ASP A 33 -11.85 10.36 -10.24
C ASP A 33 -13.21 10.78 -10.81
N VAL A 34 -13.64 10.10 -11.87
CA VAL A 34 -14.94 10.33 -12.50
C VAL A 34 -15.70 9.01 -12.62
N ALA A 35 -16.92 9.00 -12.11
CA ALA A 35 -17.82 7.86 -12.21
C ALA A 35 -19.23 8.27 -12.62
N SER A 36 -19.83 7.48 -13.52
CA SER A 36 -21.22 7.61 -13.93
C SER A 36 -21.98 6.30 -13.77
N ILE A 37 -23.23 6.41 -13.35
CA ILE A 37 -24.16 5.29 -13.16
C ILE A 37 -25.49 5.64 -13.82
N GLY A 38 -26.05 4.74 -14.63
CA GLY A 38 -27.42 4.89 -15.16
C GLY A 38 -27.62 6.13 -16.05
N GLU A 39 -28.79 6.76 -15.94
CA GLU A 39 -29.08 7.99 -16.70
C GLU A 39 -28.61 9.23 -15.91
N VAL A 40 -27.65 9.96 -16.48
CA VAL A 40 -26.94 11.07 -15.84
C VAL A 40 -27.36 12.46 -16.34
N HIS A 41 -28.11 12.53 -17.45
CA HIS A 41 -28.51 13.80 -18.06
C HIS A 41 -29.84 14.34 -17.53
N GLY A 42 -30.48 13.64 -16.58
CA GLY A 42 -31.75 14.07 -15.98
C GLY A 42 -32.91 14.07 -16.97
N ARG A 43 -32.85 13.23 -18.01
CA ARG A 43 -33.88 13.19 -19.06
C ARG A 43 -35.09 12.30 -18.72
N THR A 44 -35.09 11.72 -17.52
CA THR A 44 -36.20 10.87 -17.04
C THR A 44 -37.30 11.77 -16.49
N GLU A 45 -38.49 11.71 -17.09
CA GLU A 45 -39.65 12.48 -16.68
C GLU A 45 -40.06 12.14 -15.24
N GLY A 46 -40.33 13.15 -14.41
CA GLY A 46 -40.68 12.99 -12.99
C GLY A 46 -39.51 12.70 -12.04
N ALA A 47 -38.29 12.47 -12.52
CA ALA A 47 -37.15 12.15 -11.66
C ALA A 47 -36.71 13.34 -10.78
N GLN A 48 -36.33 13.06 -9.53
CA GLN A 48 -35.80 14.05 -8.59
C GLN A 48 -34.26 14.02 -8.61
N SER A 49 -33.60 15.15 -8.38
CA SER A 49 -32.13 15.20 -8.38
C SER A 49 -31.55 15.97 -7.20
N TYR A 50 -30.55 15.37 -6.55
CA TYR A 50 -29.73 15.97 -5.51
C TYR A 50 -28.35 16.30 -6.07
N THR A 51 -27.81 17.47 -5.74
CA THR A 51 -26.48 17.90 -6.19
C THR A 51 -25.67 18.40 -5.00
N TYR A 52 -24.45 17.93 -4.89
CA TYR A 52 -23.43 18.40 -3.95
C TYR A 52 -22.24 18.92 -4.76
N SER A 53 -21.75 20.10 -4.39
CA SER A 53 -20.63 20.76 -5.06
C SER A 53 -19.76 21.43 -4.02
N ASP A 54 -18.48 21.10 -4.02
CA ASP A 54 -17.45 21.72 -3.20
C ASP A 54 -16.37 22.30 -4.12
N GLU A 55 -16.26 23.62 -4.15
CA GLU A 55 -15.28 24.32 -4.99
C GLU A 55 -13.86 24.29 -4.41
N ILE A 56 -13.71 24.05 -3.10
CA ILE A 56 -12.41 23.98 -2.43
C ILE A 56 -11.80 22.60 -2.67
N GLU A 57 -12.56 21.54 -2.37
CA GLU A 57 -12.14 20.15 -2.57
C GLU A 57 -12.28 19.67 -4.02
N GLN A 58 -12.82 20.53 -4.92
CA GLN A 58 -13.05 20.24 -6.34
C GLN A 58 -13.94 18.99 -6.56
N VAL A 59 -14.93 18.81 -5.69
CA VAL A 59 -15.85 17.66 -5.71
C VAL A 59 -17.20 18.07 -6.29
N TYR A 60 -17.72 17.27 -7.22
CA TYR A 60 -19.07 17.39 -7.74
C TYR A 60 -19.77 16.04 -7.74
N LYS A 61 -20.91 15.94 -7.06
CA LYS A 61 -21.72 14.73 -7.00
C LYS A 61 -23.17 15.06 -7.35
N ARG A 62 -23.77 14.25 -8.20
CA ARG A 62 -25.18 14.35 -8.57
C ARG A 62 -25.82 12.98 -8.44
N LEU A 63 -26.91 12.90 -7.67
CA LEU A 63 -27.75 11.70 -7.54
C LEU A 63 -29.11 11.99 -8.15
N ILE A 64 -29.57 11.11 -9.03
CA ILE A 64 -30.88 11.19 -9.69
C ILE A 64 -31.70 9.99 -9.23
N VAL A 65 -32.87 10.25 -8.66
CA VAL A 65 -33.78 9.23 -8.11
C VAL A 65 -35.13 9.27 -8.83
N SER A 66 -35.91 8.21 -8.68
CA SER A 66 -37.26 8.09 -9.24
C SER A 66 -38.22 9.15 -8.69
N GLU A 67 -39.36 9.34 -9.35
CA GLU A 67 -40.39 10.30 -8.93
C GLU A 67 -40.86 10.09 -7.48
N ASP A 68 -40.92 8.84 -7.04
CA ASP A 68 -41.28 8.43 -5.68
C ASP A 68 -40.11 8.49 -4.68
N GLY A 69 -38.89 8.85 -5.12
CA GLY A 69 -37.69 8.95 -4.30
C GLY A 69 -37.10 7.61 -3.83
N LYS A 70 -37.67 6.47 -4.26
CA LYS A 70 -37.31 5.16 -3.70
C LYS A 70 -36.17 4.44 -4.41
N LYS A 71 -35.85 4.83 -5.64
CA LYS A 71 -34.89 4.10 -6.50
C LYS A 71 -33.91 5.05 -7.18
N ILE A 72 -32.70 4.57 -7.41
CA ILE A 72 -31.71 5.31 -8.19
C ILE A 72 -32.06 5.23 -9.67
N VAL A 73 -32.06 6.37 -10.36
CA VAL A 73 -32.16 6.47 -11.82
C VAL A 73 -30.77 6.62 -12.42
N GLY A 74 -29.91 7.43 -11.80
CA GLY A 74 -28.50 7.54 -12.14
C GLY A 74 -27.70 8.38 -11.15
N ALA A 75 -26.39 8.42 -11.34
CA ALA A 75 -25.48 9.22 -10.52
C ALA A 75 -24.24 9.67 -11.30
N VAL A 76 -23.69 10.82 -10.94
CA VAL A 76 -22.43 11.36 -11.43
C VAL A 76 -21.57 11.72 -10.23
N LEU A 77 -20.32 11.26 -10.20
CA LEU A 77 -19.35 11.58 -9.17
C LEU A 77 -18.08 12.08 -9.87
N VAL A 78 -17.56 13.23 -9.46
CA VAL A 78 -16.37 13.89 -9.98
C VAL A 78 -15.54 14.40 -8.80
N GLY A 79 -14.24 14.14 -8.82
CA GLY A 79 -13.31 14.52 -7.73
C GLY A 79 -13.25 13.42 -6.66
N ASP A 80 -14.39 13.12 -6.03
CA ASP A 80 -14.57 12.02 -5.07
C ASP A 80 -15.61 11.02 -5.58
N ALA A 81 -15.15 9.79 -5.84
CA ALA A 81 -15.97 8.68 -6.33
C ALA A 81 -16.05 7.49 -5.34
N ASP A 82 -15.85 7.71 -4.05
CA ASP A 82 -15.88 6.64 -3.04
C ASP A 82 -17.27 5.99 -2.93
N ALA A 83 -18.32 6.81 -3.02
CA ALA A 83 -19.72 6.36 -3.03
C ALA A 83 -20.11 5.54 -4.27
N TYR A 84 -19.24 5.46 -5.29
CA TYR A 84 -19.55 4.75 -6.56
C TYR A 84 -19.95 3.30 -6.33
N GLY A 85 -19.21 2.56 -5.51
CA GLY A 85 -19.47 1.14 -5.28
C GLY A 85 -20.88 0.91 -4.71
N THR A 86 -21.22 1.65 -3.67
CA THR A 86 -22.53 1.58 -3.01
C THR A 86 -23.66 1.99 -3.95
N LEU A 87 -23.52 3.12 -4.65
CA LEU A 87 -24.54 3.61 -5.58
C LEU A 87 -24.76 2.67 -6.78
N LEU A 88 -23.68 2.03 -7.26
CA LEU A 88 -23.76 1.04 -8.34
C LEU A 88 -24.56 -0.18 -7.89
N GLN A 89 -24.28 -0.71 -6.69
CA GLN A 89 -25.00 -1.86 -6.14
C GLN A 89 -26.47 -1.57 -5.90
N LEU A 90 -26.79 -0.39 -5.33
CA LEU A 90 -28.17 0.07 -5.15
C LEU A 90 -28.94 0.12 -6.48
N LYS A 91 -28.28 0.60 -7.54
CA LYS A 91 -28.88 0.66 -8.88
C LYS A 91 -29.03 -0.70 -9.54
N GLN A 92 -27.99 -1.53 -9.50
CA GLN A 92 -27.97 -2.84 -10.18
C GLN A 92 -28.95 -3.83 -9.53
N ASN A 93 -29.14 -3.76 -8.22
CA ASN A 93 -30.02 -4.65 -7.46
C ASN A 93 -31.42 -4.05 -7.19
N ASP A 94 -31.74 -2.88 -7.76
CA ASP A 94 -33.05 -2.20 -7.61
C ASP A 94 -33.50 -2.03 -6.15
N MET A 95 -32.53 -1.70 -5.27
CA MET A 95 -32.71 -1.65 -3.82
C MET A 95 -33.41 -0.36 -3.38
N PRO A 96 -34.19 -0.40 -2.28
CA PRO A 96 -34.82 0.79 -1.72
C PRO A 96 -33.79 1.77 -1.16
N LEU A 97 -34.01 3.06 -1.40
CA LEU A 97 -33.18 4.14 -0.85
C LEU A 97 -33.55 4.50 0.60
N PRO A 98 -32.63 5.09 1.38
CA PRO A 98 -32.92 5.69 2.67
C PRO A 98 -34.01 6.78 2.57
N GLU A 99 -34.69 7.09 3.68
CA GLU A 99 -35.71 8.14 3.74
C GLU A 99 -35.20 9.50 3.22
N ASN A 100 -33.90 9.77 3.38
CA ASN A 100 -33.24 10.93 2.81
C ASN A 100 -32.11 10.53 1.85
N PRO A 101 -32.39 10.41 0.53
CA PRO A 101 -31.40 9.95 -0.45
C PRO A 101 -30.18 10.86 -0.60
N SER A 102 -30.27 12.14 -0.20
CA SER A 102 -29.17 13.09 -0.32
C SER A 102 -27.94 12.70 0.50
N VAL A 103 -28.13 11.96 1.61
CA VAL A 103 -27.05 11.49 2.49
C VAL A 103 -26.05 10.62 1.75
N LEU A 104 -26.50 9.89 0.72
CA LEU A 104 -25.64 9.00 -0.07
C LEU A 104 -24.56 9.73 -0.89
N ILE A 105 -24.65 11.05 -1.02
CA ILE A 105 -23.67 11.87 -1.75
C ILE A 105 -23.03 12.97 -0.90
N LEU A 106 -23.41 13.10 0.37
CA LEU A 106 -22.83 14.10 1.27
C LEU A 106 -21.51 13.59 1.89
N PRO A 107 -20.56 14.48 2.21
CA PRO A 107 -19.37 14.12 2.96
C PRO A 107 -19.76 13.69 4.40
N ASN A 108 -19.12 12.64 4.91
CA ASN A 108 -19.33 12.19 6.29
C ASN A 108 -18.77 13.23 7.27
N VAL A 109 -19.65 14.03 7.87
CA VAL A 109 -19.27 14.98 8.92
C VAL A 109 -19.54 14.30 10.27
N ALA A 110 -18.48 13.80 10.91
CA ALA A 110 -18.34 13.39 12.32
C ALA A 110 -19.49 12.63 13.03
N ASP A 111 -19.14 11.46 13.59
CA ASP A 111 -19.79 10.78 14.73
C ASP A 111 -21.26 10.32 14.63
N ASP A 112 -21.77 10.04 13.43
CA ASP A 112 -22.95 9.16 13.29
C ASP A 112 -22.58 7.91 12.49
N GLU A 113 -22.49 6.78 13.19
CA GLU A 113 -22.52 5.45 12.59
C GLU A 113 -23.87 5.25 11.87
N SER A 114 -24.00 5.65 10.61
CA SER A 114 -24.86 4.99 9.61
C SER A 114 -25.02 5.83 8.34
N SER A 115 -24.56 5.29 7.21
CA SER A 115 -25.22 5.45 5.89
C SER A 115 -24.49 4.74 4.75
N ALA A 116 -23.26 4.25 4.98
CA ALA A 116 -22.71 3.19 4.13
C ALA A 116 -23.41 1.87 4.51
N MET A 117 -24.23 1.33 3.62
CA MET A 117 -24.72 -0.05 3.76
C MET A 117 -23.50 -0.97 3.88
N GLY A 118 -23.33 -1.60 5.04
CA GLY A 118 -22.30 -2.62 5.23
C GLY A 118 -22.44 -3.75 4.23
N VAL A 119 -21.36 -4.46 3.95
CA VAL A 119 -21.33 -5.65 3.07
C VAL A 119 -22.42 -6.66 3.41
N ASP A 120 -22.84 -6.70 4.67
CA ASP A 120 -23.91 -7.54 5.20
C ASP A 120 -25.26 -7.28 4.55
N ALA A 121 -25.54 -6.02 4.16
CA ALA A 121 -26.82 -5.63 3.58
C ALA A 121 -26.92 -5.88 2.07
N LEU A 122 -25.83 -6.34 1.43
CA LEU A 122 -25.84 -6.75 0.03
C LEU A 122 -26.60 -8.08 -0.14
N PRO A 123 -27.45 -8.23 -1.18
CA PRO A 123 -28.07 -9.51 -1.50
C PRO A 123 -27.04 -10.51 -2.01
N ASP A 124 -27.33 -11.81 -1.89
CA ASP A 124 -26.45 -12.88 -2.39
C ASP A 124 -26.21 -12.76 -3.91
N SER A 125 -27.12 -12.15 -4.67
CA SER A 125 -26.96 -11.89 -6.11
C SER A 125 -26.02 -10.73 -6.46
N ALA A 126 -25.57 -9.94 -5.48
CA ALA A 126 -24.76 -8.75 -5.73
C ALA A 126 -23.41 -9.12 -6.34
N VAL A 127 -23.08 -8.58 -7.51
CA VAL A 127 -21.81 -8.87 -8.20
C VAL A 127 -20.66 -8.13 -7.51
N ILE A 128 -19.70 -8.89 -6.98
CA ILE A 128 -18.51 -8.39 -6.28
C ILE A 128 -17.32 -8.30 -7.23
N CYS A 129 -17.13 -9.27 -8.13
CA CYS A 129 -16.09 -9.25 -9.15
C CYS A 129 -16.69 -9.28 -10.57
N SER A 130 -16.70 -8.13 -11.26
CA SER A 130 -17.22 -8.06 -12.63
C SER A 130 -16.34 -8.77 -13.66
N CYS A 131 -15.02 -8.93 -13.41
CA CYS A 131 -14.12 -9.60 -14.35
C CYS A 131 -14.42 -11.09 -14.52
N PHE A 132 -14.88 -11.75 -13.45
CA PHE A 132 -15.16 -13.17 -13.43
C PHE A 132 -16.61 -13.48 -13.03
N ASP A 133 -17.46 -12.45 -12.98
CA ASP A 133 -18.89 -12.59 -12.66
C ASP A 133 -19.15 -13.27 -11.30
N VAL A 134 -18.33 -12.92 -10.28
CA VAL A 134 -18.42 -13.50 -8.92
C VAL A 134 -19.35 -12.64 -8.07
N SER A 135 -20.40 -13.25 -7.54
CA SER A 135 -21.38 -12.64 -6.64
C SER A 135 -21.01 -12.79 -5.16
N LYS A 136 -21.70 -12.07 -4.27
CA LYS A 136 -21.61 -12.26 -2.82
C LYS A 136 -21.98 -13.69 -2.43
N GLY A 137 -23.01 -14.25 -3.07
CA GLY A 137 -23.45 -15.63 -2.87
C GLY A 137 -22.37 -16.65 -3.22
N ASP A 138 -21.61 -16.42 -4.29
CA ASP A 138 -20.48 -17.29 -4.65
C ASP A 138 -19.36 -17.24 -3.60
N ILE A 139 -19.05 -16.05 -3.06
CA ILE A 139 -18.08 -15.89 -1.97
C ILE A 139 -18.58 -16.59 -0.71
N LYS A 140 -19.83 -16.37 -0.33
CA LYS A 140 -20.48 -17.00 0.82
C LYS A 140 -20.52 -18.53 0.69
N GLN A 141 -20.79 -19.05 -0.49
CA GLN A 141 -20.75 -20.49 -0.76
C GLN A 141 -19.32 -21.03 -0.68
N ALA A 142 -18.33 -20.30 -1.17
CA ALA A 142 -16.93 -20.66 -1.01
C ALA A 142 -16.56 -20.72 0.48
N VAL A 143 -16.96 -19.72 1.28
CA VAL A 143 -16.75 -19.69 2.73
C VAL A 143 -17.41 -20.88 3.42
N ALA A 144 -18.69 -21.14 3.11
CA ALA A 144 -19.42 -22.29 3.64
C ALA A 144 -18.80 -23.64 3.24
N SER A 145 -18.06 -23.69 2.12
CA SER A 145 -17.32 -24.85 1.65
C SER A 145 -15.92 -24.99 2.28
N GLY A 146 -15.54 -24.09 3.18
CA GLY A 146 -14.28 -24.12 3.93
C GLY A 146 -13.23 -23.09 3.50
N CYS A 147 -13.57 -22.13 2.63
CA CYS A 147 -12.65 -21.05 2.25
C CYS A 147 -12.53 -20.03 3.38
N THR A 148 -11.35 -19.94 4.00
CA THR A 148 -11.09 -19.05 5.14
C THR A 148 -10.09 -17.94 4.84
N THR A 149 -9.40 -18.01 3.70
CA THR A 149 -8.38 -17.02 3.33
C THR A 149 -8.62 -16.40 1.97
N MET A 150 -8.08 -15.19 1.76
CA MET A 150 -8.11 -14.53 0.45
C MET A 150 -7.35 -15.29 -0.64
N ALA A 151 -6.41 -16.16 -0.28
CA ALA A 151 -5.69 -17.00 -1.24
C ALA A 151 -6.61 -18.12 -1.75
N GLU A 152 -7.27 -18.84 -0.84
CA GLU A 152 -8.27 -19.85 -1.17
C GLU A 152 -9.44 -19.25 -1.95
N LEU A 153 -9.87 -18.03 -1.60
CA LEU A 153 -10.96 -17.36 -2.31
C LEU A 153 -10.58 -17.07 -3.77
N LYS A 154 -9.34 -16.63 -4.01
CA LYS A 154 -8.82 -16.39 -5.36
C LYS A 154 -8.75 -17.68 -6.18
N GLU A 155 -8.31 -18.78 -5.58
CA GLU A 155 -8.24 -20.08 -6.26
C GLU A 155 -9.63 -20.64 -6.56
N THR A 156 -10.57 -20.48 -5.63
CA THR A 156 -11.89 -21.09 -5.74
C THR A 156 -12.83 -20.28 -6.64
N THR A 157 -12.80 -18.95 -6.55
CA THR A 157 -13.77 -18.07 -7.23
C THR A 157 -13.17 -17.26 -8.37
N ASN A 158 -11.85 -17.19 -8.50
CA ASN A 158 -11.13 -16.25 -9.37
C ASN A 158 -11.36 -14.76 -9.05
N ALA A 159 -12.11 -14.42 -7.99
CA ALA A 159 -12.23 -13.03 -7.57
C ALA A 159 -10.83 -12.46 -7.32
N SER A 160 -10.59 -11.23 -7.76
CA SER A 160 -9.33 -10.50 -7.57
C SER A 160 -8.08 -11.01 -8.30
N THR A 161 -8.19 -11.99 -9.21
CA THR A 161 -7.04 -12.47 -10.00
C THR A 161 -6.86 -11.75 -11.35
N GLY A 162 -7.87 -11.01 -11.80
CA GLY A 162 -7.91 -10.36 -13.13
C GLY A 162 -7.41 -8.92 -13.08
N CYS A 163 -8.31 -7.97 -12.86
CA CYS A 163 -7.95 -6.55 -12.70
C CYS A 163 -7.59 -6.16 -11.25
N GLY A 164 -7.91 -7.03 -10.27
CA GLY A 164 -7.68 -6.80 -8.85
C GLY A 164 -8.57 -5.74 -8.17
N GLY A 165 -9.47 -5.07 -8.90
CA GLY A 165 -10.28 -3.97 -8.40
C GLY A 165 -11.22 -4.34 -7.24
N CYS A 166 -11.72 -5.57 -7.22
CA CYS A 166 -12.63 -6.08 -6.19
C CYS A 166 -11.93 -6.59 -4.91
N SER A 167 -10.60 -6.51 -4.80
CA SER A 167 -9.87 -7.18 -3.70
C SER A 167 -10.21 -6.69 -2.30
N ALA A 168 -10.49 -5.40 -2.15
CA ALA A 168 -10.91 -4.85 -0.86
C ALA A 168 -12.33 -5.32 -0.50
N LEU A 169 -13.28 -5.17 -1.43
CA LEU A 169 -14.68 -5.56 -1.22
C LEU A 169 -14.83 -7.08 -1.04
N ALA A 170 -14.12 -7.89 -1.83
CA ALA A 170 -14.11 -9.35 -1.70
C ALA A 170 -13.55 -9.81 -0.36
N LYS A 171 -12.51 -9.14 0.15
CA LYS A 171 -11.98 -9.40 1.49
C LYS A 171 -13.00 -9.04 2.58
N GLN A 172 -13.65 -7.87 2.45
CA GLN A 172 -14.69 -7.46 3.40
C GLN A 172 -15.88 -8.44 3.43
N VAL A 173 -16.32 -8.95 2.28
CA VAL A 173 -17.35 -10.00 2.21
C VAL A 173 -16.84 -11.29 2.86
N LEU A 174 -15.61 -11.73 2.54
CA LEU A 174 -15.01 -12.93 3.13
C LEU A 174 -14.95 -12.83 4.66
N ASP A 175 -14.41 -11.73 5.18
CA ASP A 175 -14.23 -11.52 6.62
C ASP A 175 -15.60 -11.46 7.34
N SER A 176 -16.60 -10.80 6.74
CA SER A 176 -17.97 -10.77 7.27
C SER A 176 -18.63 -12.16 7.31
N GLU A 177 -18.54 -12.94 6.24
CA GLU A 177 -19.13 -14.28 6.19
C GLU A 177 -18.42 -15.27 7.13
N LEU A 178 -17.10 -15.12 7.34
CA LEU A 178 -16.37 -15.90 8.33
C LEU A 178 -16.80 -15.58 9.77
N LEU A 179 -16.97 -14.29 10.07
CA LEU A 179 -17.51 -13.84 11.37
C LEU A 179 -18.94 -14.35 11.60
N SER A 180 -19.78 -14.36 10.56
CA SER A 180 -21.18 -14.82 10.65
C SER A 180 -21.29 -16.33 10.93
N LEU A 181 -20.31 -17.12 10.49
CA LEU A 181 -20.20 -18.55 10.75
C LEU A 181 -19.57 -18.88 12.11
N GLY A 182 -19.23 -17.86 12.91
CA GLY A 182 -18.55 -18.04 14.20
C GLY A 182 -17.13 -18.58 14.05
N VAL A 183 -16.55 -18.51 12.85
CA VAL A 183 -15.14 -18.81 12.61
C VAL A 183 -14.36 -17.62 13.13
N GLU A 184 -13.64 -17.79 14.24
CA GLU A 184 -12.64 -16.80 14.66
C GLU A 184 -11.71 -16.55 13.49
N VAL A 185 -11.67 -15.30 13.01
CA VAL A 185 -10.72 -14.87 11.98
C VAL A 185 -9.34 -15.05 12.59
N ASN A 186 -8.69 -16.14 12.21
CA ASN A 186 -7.46 -16.55 12.81
C ASN A 186 -6.32 -15.64 12.30
N ASN A 187 -5.78 -14.83 13.20
CA ASN A 187 -4.68 -13.91 12.90
C ASN A 187 -3.29 -14.56 12.98
N ASN A 188 -3.23 -15.90 13.01
CA ASN A 188 -1.99 -16.66 12.95
C ASN A 188 -1.13 -16.22 11.77
N LEU A 189 0.17 -16.11 12.01
CA LEU A 189 1.13 -15.74 10.98
C LEU A 189 1.21 -16.80 9.87
N CYS A 190 1.23 -18.08 10.25
CA CYS A 190 1.18 -19.25 9.37
C CYS A 190 0.96 -20.53 10.20
N GLU A 191 0.96 -21.70 9.55
CA GLU A 191 0.86 -23.01 10.23
C GLU A 191 1.91 -23.26 11.32
N HIS A 192 3.09 -22.65 11.21
CA HIS A 192 4.18 -22.83 12.18
C HIS A 192 3.99 -22.03 13.47
N PHE A 193 3.23 -20.94 13.44
CA PHE A 193 3.06 -20.02 14.57
C PHE A 193 1.60 -19.63 14.72
N ALA A 194 1.00 -20.08 15.83
CA ALA A 194 -0.38 -19.76 16.20
C ALA A 194 -0.51 -18.37 16.85
N TYR A 195 0.17 -17.38 16.26
CA TYR A 195 0.28 -16.02 16.77
C TYR A 195 0.35 -15.05 15.59
N SER A 196 -0.24 -13.87 15.75
CA SER A 196 -0.04 -12.74 14.85
C SER A 196 1.40 -12.21 14.90
N ARG A 197 1.77 -11.40 13.90
CA ARG A 197 3.07 -10.71 13.90
C ARG A 197 3.27 -9.86 15.16
N GLN A 198 2.22 -9.19 15.61
CA GLN A 198 2.27 -8.32 16.78
C GLN A 198 2.51 -9.14 18.07
N GLU A 199 1.80 -10.25 18.24
CA GLU A 199 2.01 -11.15 19.37
C GLU A 199 3.41 -11.76 19.36
N LEU A 200 3.92 -12.20 18.19
CA LEU A 200 5.30 -12.68 18.06
C LEU A 200 6.32 -11.59 18.40
N SER A 201 6.05 -10.34 18.02
CA SER A 201 6.92 -9.20 18.36
C SER A 201 6.97 -8.98 19.88
N ASP A 202 5.83 -9.09 20.57
CA ASP A 202 5.78 -8.98 22.02
C ASP A 202 6.41 -10.21 22.70
N ILE A 203 6.22 -11.42 22.19
CA ILE A 203 6.88 -12.65 22.69
C ILE A 203 8.40 -12.52 22.60
N VAL A 204 8.93 -12.13 21.44
CA VAL A 204 10.39 -11.96 21.24
C VAL A 204 10.95 -10.92 22.21
N ARG A 205 10.27 -9.78 22.35
CA ARG A 205 10.72 -8.69 23.21
C ARG A 205 10.64 -9.03 24.70
N ILE A 206 9.53 -9.61 25.16
CA ILE A 206 9.31 -9.92 26.59
C ILE A 206 10.21 -11.06 27.04
N ASN A 207 10.32 -12.12 26.23
CA ASN A 207 11.12 -13.30 26.58
C ASN A 207 12.58 -13.20 26.13
N GLN A 208 12.98 -12.06 25.54
CA GLN A 208 14.35 -11.77 25.11
C GLN A 208 14.93 -12.80 24.12
N ILE A 209 14.08 -13.34 23.24
CA ILE A 209 14.45 -14.39 22.27
C ILE A 209 15.37 -13.82 21.19
N LYS A 210 16.49 -14.48 20.91
CA LYS A 210 17.52 -13.96 19.98
C LYS A 210 17.58 -14.66 18.63
N THR A 211 17.10 -15.90 18.55
CA THR A 211 17.22 -16.71 17.34
C THR A 211 15.88 -17.23 16.87
N PHE A 212 15.79 -17.57 15.58
CA PHE A 212 14.60 -18.19 15.02
C PHE A 212 14.34 -19.56 15.64
N ASP A 213 15.40 -20.35 15.84
CA ASP A 213 15.30 -21.70 16.41
C ASP A 213 14.75 -21.66 17.84
N GLU A 214 15.20 -20.72 18.67
CA GLU A 214 14.67 -20.56 20.02
C GLU A 214 13.19 -20.17 20.01
N LEU A 215 12.77 -19.28 19.09
CA LEU A 215 11.37 -18.90 18.94
C LEU A 215 10.52 -20.09 18.49
N LEU A 216 11.03 -20.84 17.51
CA LEU A 216 10.34 -21.99 16.91
C LEU A 216 10.19 -23.14 17.92
N GLU A 217 11.23 -23.45 18.70
CA GLU A 217 11.20 -24.50 19.71
C GLU A 217 10.19 -24.20 20.83
N LYS A 218 10.11 -22.94 21.27
CA LYS A 218 9.27 -22.55 22.41
C LYS A 218 7.82 -22.21 22.03
N TYR A 219 7.61 -21.61 20.85
CA TYR A 219 6.33 -20.98 20.48
C TYR A 219 5.82 -21.38 19.09
N GLY A 220 6.50 -22.30 18.40
CA GLY A 220 6.10 -22.77 17.08
C GLY A 220 6.25 -24.27 16.90
N THR A 221 6.13 -24.71 15.65
CA THR A 221 6.31 -26.11 15.25
C THR A 221 6.92 -26.21 13.86
N GLY A 222 7.52 -27.34 13.50
CA GLY A 222 8.07 -27.60 12.16
C GLY A 222 9.46 -26.99 11.94
N LEU A 223 9.73 -26.52 10.71
CA LEU A 223 11.04 -25.94 10.29
C LEU A 223 10.93 -24.47 9.85
N GLY A 224 9.73 -23.92 9.85
CA GLY A 224 9.41 -22.61 9.28
C GLY A 224 9.26 -22.62 7.76
N CYS A 225 8.63 -21.56 7.25
CA CYS A 225 8.37 -21.36 5.82
C CYS A 225 8.78 -19.97 5.35
N THR A 226 8.54 -19.70 4.06
CA THR A 226 8.78 -18.41 3.38
C THR A 226 7.92 -17.25 3.92
N VAL A 227 6.97 -17.52 4.82
CA VAL A 227 6.18 -16.49 5.51
C VAL A 227 6.80 -16.13 6.86
N CYS A 228 7.03 -17.13 7.73
CA CYS A 228 7.48 -16.85 9.09
C CYS A 228 8.97 -16.55 9.20
N LYS A 229 9.83 -17.18 8.40
CA LYS A 229 11.28 -16.91 8.44
C LYS A 229 11.60 -15.42 8.21
N PRO A 230 11.14 -14.77 7.12
CA PRO A 230 11.41 -13.34 6.92
C PRO A 230 10.66 -12.43 7.91
N ALA A 231 9.47 -12.82 8.35
CA ALA A 231 8.74 -12.06 9.36
C ALA A 231 9.47 -12.03 10.70
N VAL A 232 9.94 -13.19 11.18
CA VAL A 232 10.71 -13.32 12.42
C VAL A 232 12.10 -12.71 12.25
N GLY A 233 12.77 -12.92 11.13
CA GLY A 233 14.05 -12.26 10.82
C GLY A 233 13.94 -10.73 10.89
N SER A 234 12.85 -10.16 10.36
CA SER A 234 12.56 -8.73 10.53
C SER A 234 12.34 -8.35 11.99
N ILE A 235 11.59 -9.14 12.77
CA ILE A 235 11.31 -8.86 14.19
C ILE A 235 12.62 -8.85 14.99
N LEU A 236 13.44 -9.90 14.85
CA LEU A 236 14.72 -10.04 15.54
C LEU A 236 15.65 -8.86 15.19
N ALA A 237 15.79 -8.54 13.91
CA ALA A 237 16.62 -7.43 13.47
C ALA A 237 16.10 -6.06 13.95
N SER A 238 14.77 -5.88 14.06
CA SER A 238 14.19 -4.64 14.60
C SER A 238 14.47 -4.42 16.09
N PHE A 239 14.53 -5.48 16.90
CA PHE A 239 14.71 -5.37 18.35
C PHE A 239 16.17 -5.50 18.80
N TRP A 240 16.97 -6.30 18.10
CA TRP A 240 18.35 -6.60 18.48
C TRP A 240 19.38 -5.88 17.62
N ASN A 241 19.00 -5.53 16.38
CA ASN A 241 19.85 -4.82 15.43
C ASN A 241 21.17 -5.56 15.13
N ASP A 242 21.14 -6.89 15.18
CA ASP A 242 22.24 -7.75 14.79
C ASP A 242 22.46 -7.72 13.26
N TYR A 243 23.66 -8.08 12.82
CA TYR A 243 24.00 -8.07 11.41
C TYR A 243 23.28 -9.20 10.67
N ILE A 244 22.35 -8.84 9.78
CA ILE A 244 21.43 -9.79 9.13
C ILE A 244 22.08 -10.85 8.23
N LEU A 245 23.37 -10.71 7.91
CA LEU A 245 24.15 -11.70 7.15
C LEU A 245 25.08 -12.53 8.03
N GLN A 246 24.92 -12.49 9.36
CA GLN A 246 25.48 -13.52 10.24
C GLN A 246 24.79 -14.86 9.97
N ASP A 247 25.50 -15.96 10.24
CA ASP A 247 25.05 -17.32 9.91
C ASP A 247 23.68 -17.64 10.56
N GLU A 248 23.44 -17.11 11.76
CA GLU A 248 22.19 -17.29 12.53
C GLU A 248 20.98 -16.52 11.94
N HIS A 249 21.21 -15.58 11.03
CA HIS A 249 20.18 -14.69 10.48
C HIS A 249 20.03 -14.79 8.97
N MET A 250 21.05 -15.29 8.28
CA MET A 250 21.12 -15.31 6.82
C MET A 250 19.97 -16.11 6.19
N GLU A 251 19.62 -17.26 6.77
CA GLU A 251 18.50 -18.09 6.29
C GLU A 251 17.12 -17.45 6.46
N LEU A 252 17.02 -16.38 7.25
CA LEU A 252 15.79 -15.63 7.47
C LEU A 252 15.61 -14.53 6.42
N GLN A 253 16.64 -14.22 5.64
CA GLN A 253 16.61 -13.13 4.69
C GLN A 253 16.10 -13.60 3.31
N ASP A 254 15.37 -12.72 2.63
CA ASP A 254 15.02 -12.93 1.23
C ASP A 254 16.28 -12.86 0.35
N THR A 255 16.24 -13.49 -0.82
CA THR A 255 17.33 -13.51 -1.81
C THR A 255 17.99 -12.15 -2.05
N ASN A 256 17.17 -11.08 -2.11
CA ASN A 256 17.67 -9.74 -2.36
C ASN A 256 18.51 -9.16 -1.22
N ASP A 257 18.17 -9.52 0.02
CA ASP A 257 18.92 -9.08 1.19
C ASP A 257 20.20 -9.91 1.36
N ILE A 258 20.18 -11.22 1.05
CA ILE A 258 21.37 -12.10 1.07
C ILE A 258 22.45 -11.57 0.13
N TYR A 259 22.08 -11.25 -1.12
CA TYR A 259 23.04 -10.81 -2.14
C TYR A 259 23.26 -9.30 -2.18
N LEU A 260 22.61 -8.57 -1.26
CA LEU A 260 22.61 -7.10 -1.20
C LEU A 260 22.19 -6.43 -2.53
N GLY A 261 21.57 -7.17 -3.44
CA GLY A 261 21.21 -6.73 -4.79
C GLY A 261 19.82 -7.24 -5.17
N ASN A 262 19.23 -6.70 -6.23
CA ASN A 262 17.89 -7.11 -6.65
C ASN A 262 17.93 -8.08 -7.81
N MET A 263 17.37 -9.27 -7.63
CA MET A 263 17.20 -10.22 -8.72
C MET A 263 16.28 -9.66 -9.81
N GLN A 264 16.72 -9.79 -11.06
CA GLN A 264 16.03 -9.36 -12.26
C GLN A 264 15.39 -10.57 -12.98
N LYS A 265 14.57 -10.28 -14.00
CA LYS A 265 13.80 -11.31 -14.73
C LYS A 265 14.67 -12.33 -15.45
N ASP A 266 15.88 -11.94 -15.84
CA ASP A 266 16.85 -12.77 -16.55
C ASP A 266 17.83 -13.48 -15.60
N GLY A 267 17.62 -13.39 -14.29
CA GLY A 267 18.50 -13.97 -13.27
C GLY A 267 19.73 -13.12 -12.93
N THR A 268 19.94 -11.99 -13.60
CA THR A 268 20.96 -11.01 -13.20
C THR A 268 20.51 -10.22 -11.97
N TYR A 269 21.40 -9.37 -11.45
CA TYR A 269 21.15 -8.54 -10.28
C TYR A 269 21.30 -7.06 -10.62
N SER A 270 20.58 -6.22 -9.86
CA SER A 270 20.88 -4.79 -9.81
C SER A 270 21.51 -4.39 -8.48
N VAL A 271 22.47 -3.47 -8.57
CA VAL A 271 23.30 -2.98 -7.48
C VAL A 271 23.02 -1.49 -7.31
N VAL A 272 22.58 -1.13 -6.10
CA VAL A 272 22.26 0.27 -5.77
C VAL A 272 23.09 0.68 -4.56
N PRO A 273 24.19 1.40 -4.77
CA PRO A 273 24.98 1.97 -3.69
C PRO A 273 24.17 3.04 -2.93
N ARG A 274 24.47 3.21 -1.64
CA ARG A 274 23.88 4.27 -0.82
C ARG A 274 24.47 5.62 -1.19
N VAL A 275 23.60 6.62 -1.33
CA VAL A 275 23.95 8.02 -1.61
C VAL A 275 23.12 8.86 -0.66
N ALA A 276 23.64 9.09 0.55
CA ALA A 276 22.89 9.75 1.62
C ALA A 276 22.50 11.17 1.21
N GLY A 277 21.23 11.53 1.37
CA GLY A 277 20.71 12.83 0.94
C GLY A 277 20.82 13.12 -0.56
N GLY A 278 21.21 12.13 -1.38
CA GLY A 278 21.52 12.34 -2.79
C GLY A 278 22.88 13.00 -3.06
N GLU A 279 23.76 13.11 -2.06
CA GLU A 279 25.08 13.71 -2.20
C GLU A 279 26.11 12.73 -2.77
N ILE A 280 26.60 13.03 -3.98
CA ILE A 280 27.63 12.25 -4.66
C ILE A 280 28.76 13.14 -5.13
N THR A 281 30.01 12.78 -4.78
CA THR A 281 31.19 13.51 -5.23
C THR A 281 31.53 13.16 -6.69
N PRO A 282 32.26 14.03 -7.42
CA PRO A 282 32.72 13.73 -8.76
C PRO A 282 33.50 12.40 -8.87
N GLU A 283 34.38 12.12 -7.90
CA GLU A 283 35.19 10.90 -7.86
C GLU A 283 34.30 9.66 -7.70
N LYS A 284 33.32 9.72 -6.80
CA LYS A 284 32.35 8.65 -6.61
C LYS A 284 31.49 8.42 -7.87
N LEU A 285 31.11 9.49 -8.57
CA LEU A 285 30.38 9.38 -9.83
C LEU A 285 31.23 8.73 -10.94
N ILE A 286 32.53 9.05 -11.00
CA ILE A 286 33.48 8.39 -11.92
C ILE A 286 33.57 6.89 -11.61
N VAL A 287 33.73 6.51 -10.34
CA VAL A 287 33.80 5.09 -9.92
C VAL A 287 32.55 4.32 -10.36
N LEU A 288 31.35 4.88 -10.20
CA LEU A 288 30.13 4.24 -10.67
C LEU A 288 30.13 4.03 -12.19
N GLY A 289 30.62 5.01 -12.94
CA GLY A 289 30.76 4.93 -14.40
C GLY A 289 31.79 3.88 -14.84
N GLU A 290 32.92 3.78 -14.13
CA GLU A 290 33.96 2.79 -14.40
C GLU A 290 33.47 1.37 -14.13
N ILE A 291 32.84 1.13 -12.97
CA ILE A 291 32.24 -0.17 -12.63
C ILE A 291 31.15 -0.52 -13.65
N ALA A 292 30.27 0.42 -13.99
CA ALA A 292 29.22 0.16 -14.97
C ALA A 292 29.80 -0.24 -16.34
N LYS A 293 30.86 0.43 -16.79
CA LYS A 293 31.52 0.12 -18.06
C LYS A 293 32.25 -1.23 -18.02
N GLU A 294 32.92 -1.55 -16.92
CA GLU A 294 33.71 -2.77 -16.76
C GLU A 294 32.84 -4.03 -16.81
N TYR A 295 31.66 -3.99 -16.18
CA TYR A 295 30.74 -5.13 -16.08
C TYR A 295 29.54 -5.03 -17.03
N ASP A 296 29.58 -4.13 -18.02
CA ASP A 296 28.49 -3.89 -18.99
C ASP A 296 27.11 -3.67 -18.33
N LEU A 297 27.08 -2.84 -17.29
CA LEU A 297 25.88 -2.57 -16.50
C LEU A 297 25.08 -1.40 -17.07
N TYR A 298 23.77 -1.59 -17.24
CA TYR A 298 22.85 -0.50 -17.56
C TYR A 298 22.67 0.40 -16.33
N THR A 299 22.77 1.73 -16.50
CA THR A 299 22.65 2.68 -15.39
C THR A 299 21.36 3.49 -15.44
N LYS A 300 20.73 3.68 -14.27
CA LYS A 300 19.49 4.45 -14.15
C LYS A 300 19.49 5.35 -12.91
N ILE A 301 19.19 6.63 -13.10
CA ILE A 301 18.91 7.55 -11.98
C ILE A 301 17.53 7.23 -11.41
N THR A 302 17.47 7.05 -10.09
CA THR A 302 16.25 6.67 -9.36
C THR A 302 15.58 7.88 -8.73
N GLY A 303 14.28 7.78 -8.45
CA GLY A 303 13.53 8.83 -7.75
C GLY A 303 13.97 9.09 -6.31
N GLY A 304 14.85 8.25 -5.74
CA GLY A 304 15.47 8.44 -4.43
C GLY A 304 16.87 9.06 -4.51
N GLN A 305 17.22 9.75 -5.60
CA GLN A 305 18.52 10.42 -5.79
C GLN A 305 19.73 9.47 -5.73
N ARG A 306 19.57 8.27 -6.29
CA ARG A 306 20.64 7.25 -6.40
C ARG A 306 20.78 6.77 -7.83
N ILE A 307 21.90 6.11 -8.11
CA ILE A 307 22.16 5.43 -9.39
C ILE A 307 22.01 3.92 -9.16
N ASP A 308 21.21 3.27 -10.00
CA ASP A 308 20.99 1.83 -10.03
C ASP A 308 21.75 1.23 -11.22
N LEU A 309 22.51 0.16 -10.95
CA LEU A 309 23.37 -0.54 -11.90
C LEU A 309 22.77 -1.93 -12.18
N PHE A 310 22.26 -2.18 -13.37
CA PHE A 310 21.55 -3.42 -13.73
C PHE A 310 22.41 -4.35 -14.59
N GLY A 311 22.21 -5.66 -14.44
CA GLY A 311 22.81 -6.68 -15.30
C GLY A 311 24.00 -7.42 -14.68
N ALA A 312 24.28 -7.20 -13.39
CA ALA A 312 25.39 -7.85 -12.71
C ALA A 312 25.14 -9.35 -12.57
N GLN A 313 26.14 -10.18 -12.90
CA GLN A 313 26.07 -11.61 -12.64
C GLN A 313 26.26 -11.89 -11.15
N LEU A 314 25.65 -12.98 -10.67
CA LEU A 314 25.72 -13.38 -9.26
C LEU A 314 27.17 -13.48 -8.74
N ASN A 315 28.05 -14.09 -9.55
CA ASN A 315 29.46 -14.30 -9.21
C ASN A 315 30.28 -13.00 -9.19
N ASP A 316 29.82 -11.96 -9.87
CA ASP A 316 30.50 -10.66 -9.92
C ASP A 316 30.14 -9.77 -8.73
N LEU A 317 29.00 -10.04 -8.05
CA LEU A 317 28.50 -9.21 -6.95
C LEU A 317 29.54 -8.98 -5.85
N PRO A 318 30.28 -9.99 -5.34
CA PRO A 318 31.29 -9.73 -4.31
C PRO A 318 32.40 -8.78 -4.76
N ILE A 319 32.79 -8.85 -6.04
CA ILE A 319 33.85 -8.01 -6.61
C ILE A 319 33.33 -6.59 -6.84
N ILE A 320 32.13 -6.45 -7.39
CA ILE A 320 31.46 -5.16 -7.57
C ILE A 320 31.26 -4.45 -6.23
N TRP A 321 30.74 -5.16 -5.21
CA TRP A 321 30.57 -4.60 -3.87
C TRP A 321 31.88 -4.21 -3.23
N LYS A 322 32.94 -5.02 -3.38
CA LYS A 322 34.28 -4.66 -2.89
C LYS A 322 34.77 -3.34 -3.50
N LYS A 323 34.69 -3.18 -4.82
CA LYS A 323 35.08 -1.93 -5.51
C LYS A 323 34.29 -0.72 -5.03
N LEU A 324 32.99 -0.88 -4.83
CA LEU A 324 32.12 0.17 -4.30
C LEU A 324 32.50 0.55 -2.86
N VAL A 325 32.73 -0.43 -2.00
CA VAL A 325 33.12 -0.22 -0.59
C VAL A 325 34.50 0.41 -0.48
N ASP A 326 35.47 -0.03 -1.28
CA ASP A 326 36.82 0.55 -1.35
C ASP A 326 36.78 2.03 -1.78
N ALA A 327 35.78 2.42 -2.59
CA ALA A 327 35.49 3.81 -2.96
C ALA A 327 34.63 4.59 -1.94
N GLY A 328 34.32 3.98 -0.80
CA GLY A 328 33.57 4.58 0.30
C GLY A 328 32.05 4.62 0.10
N PHE A 329 31.50 3.71 -0.72
CA PHE A 329 30.06 3.45 -0.74
C PHE A 329 29.66 2.37 0.27
N GLU A 330 28.37 2.33 0.57
CA GLU A 330 27.71 1.27 1.32
C GLU A 330 26.57 0.68 0.47
N THR A 331 26.00 -0.46 0.88
CA THR A 331 24.77 -0.95 0.26
C THR A 331 23.60 0.00 0.49
N GLY A 332 22.85 0.29 -0.57
CA GLY A 332 21.65 1.13 -0.51
C GLY A 332 20.44 0.43 0.09
N HIS A 333 20.54 -0.87 0.45
CA HIS A 333 19.39 -1.69 0.89
C HIS A 333 18.15 -1.49 0.01
N ALA A 334 18.35 -1.38 -1.32
CA ALA A 334 17.31 -0.89 -2.21
C ALA A 334 16.02 -1.73 -2.22
N TYR A 335 16.11 -2.98 -1.79
CA TYR A 335 15.00 -3.92 -1.70
C TYR A 335 14.70 -4.42 -0.28
N GLY A 336 15.55 -4.10 0.70
CA GLY A 336 15.30 -4.40 2.10
C GLY A 336 13.99 -3.81 2.60
N LYS A 337 13.40 -4.50 3.58
CA LYS A 337 12.28 -3.98 4.40
C LYS A 337 12.87 -3.11 5.51
N SER A 338 13.42 -1.98 5.08
CA SER A 338 14.16 -1.04 5.90
C SER A 338 14.06 0.38 5.33
N VAL A 339 14.71 1.34 5.97
CA VAL A 339 14.88 2.70 5.41
C VAL A 339 15.77 2.65 4.16
N ARG A 340 15.12 2.86 3.01
CA ARG A 340 15.77 2.75 1.68
C ARG A 340 16.51 4.01 1.28
N THR A 341 15.96 5.18 1.57
CA THR A 341 16.49 6.47 1.14
C THR A 341 15.85 7.60 1.93
N VAL A 342 16.62 8.65 2.18
CA VAL A 342 16.11 9.96 2.61
C VAL A 342 16.37 10.95 1.47
N LYS A 343 15.31 11.30 0.73
CA LYS A 343 15.42 12.26 -0.38
C LYS A 343 15.54 13.68 0.18
N SER A 344 16.49 14.46 -0.31
CA SER A 344 16.65 15.86 0.10
C SER A 344 16.35 16.81 -1.06
N CYS A 345 16.04 18.07 -0.79
CA CYS A 345 16.30 19.13 -1.78
C CYS A 345 17.63 19.81 -1.45
N VAL A 346 18.12 20.66 -2.35
CA VAL A 346 19.42 21.34 -2.19
C VAL A 346 19.47 22.37 -1.05
N GLY A 347 18.35 22.59 -0.34
CA GLY A 347 18.29 23.37 0.91
C GLY A 347 18.68 24.83 0.78
N SER A 348 18.87 25.50 1.93
CA SER A 348 19.41 26.86 2.03
C SER A 348 20.86 26.98 1.56
N THR A 349 21.58 25.87 1.44
CA THR A 349 22.96 25.81 0.93
C THR A 349 23.06 26.32 -0.50
N TRP A 350 22.09 25.99 -1.36
CA TRP A 350 22.12 26.34 -2.79
C TRP A 350 20.87 27.05 -3.30
N CYS A 351 19.69 26.74 -2.76
CA CYS A 351 18.45 27.29 -3.26
C CYS A 351 18.21 28.70 -2.72
N ARG A 352 17.93 29.66 -3.60
CA ARG A 352 17.52 31.03 -3.21
C ARG A 352 16.27 31.10 -2.30
N TYR A 353 15.50 30.02 -2.25
CA TYR A 353 14.27 29.89 -1.45
C TYR A 353 14.42 28.91 -0.28
N GLY A 354 15.61 28.37 -0.06
CA GLY A 354 15.84 27.44 1.03
C GLY A 354 15.75 28.17 2.37
N VAL A 355 14.92 27.66 3.26
CA VAL A 355 14.74 28.17 4.63
C VAL A 355 15.65 27.38 5.57
N GLY A 356 15.56 26.04 5.54
CA GLY A 356 16.40 25.13 6.31
C GLY A 356 17.48 24.43 5.48
N ASP A 357 18.54 24.00 6.15
CA ASP A 357 19.55 23.10 5.57
C ASP A 357 19.00 21.67 5.53
N SER A 358 18.27 21.36 4.45
CA SER A 358 17.70 20.04 4.24
C SER A 358 18.72 18.97 3.85
N VAL A 359 19.89 19.34 3.32
CA VAL A 359 20.87 18.37 2.81
C VAL A 359 21.57 17.71 3.99
N SER A 360 22.20 18.51 4.85
CA SER A 360 22.90 17.99 6.04
C SER A 360 21.93 17.20 6.92
N PHE A 361 20.72 17.76 7.13
CA PHE A 361 19.73 17.10 7.97
C PHE A 361 19.19 15.79 7.38
N ALA A 362 19.02 15.70 6.05
CA ALA A 362 18.69 14.43 5.39
C ALA A 362 19.78 13.38 5.57
N ILE A 363 21.05 13.77 5.51
CA ILE A 363 22.19 12.88 5.71
C ILE A 363 22.23 12.37 7.15
N ASP A 364 22.01 13.25 8.14
CA ASP A 364 21.96 12.87 9.55
C ASP A 364 20.82 11.89 9.84
N ILE A 365 19.62 12.17 9.32
CA ILE A 365 18.48 11.26 9.41
C ILE A 365 18.79 9.93 8.70
N GLU A 366 19.36 9.96 7.50
CA GLU A 366 19.68 8.73 6.79
C GLU A 366 20.71 7.88 7.54
N ASN A 367 21.77 8.49 8.07
CA ASN A 367 22.78 7.78 8.85
C ASN A 367 22.24 7.24 10.17
N ARG A 368 21.27 7.93 10.79
CA ARG A 368 20.60 7.44 12.00
C ARG A 368 19.74 6.21 11.74
N TYR A 369 18.98 6.20 10.65
CA TYR A 369 17.96 5.18 10.41
C TYR A 369 18.33 4.15 9.32
N LYS A 370 19.45 4.31 8.62
CA LYS A 370 19.92 3.31 7.64
C LYS A 370 20.10 1.96 8.35
N GLY A 371 19.57 0.92 7.73
CA GLY A 371 19.63 -0.44 8.29
C GLY A 371 18.47 -0.79 9.24
N LEU A 372 17.70 0.19 9.76
CA LEU A 372 16.53 -0.09 10.60
C LEU A 372 15.54 -0.97 9.84
N ARG A 373 15.37 -2.21 10.31
CA ARG A 373 14.40 -3.17 9.76
C ARG A 373 13.00 -2.84 10.26
N ALA A 374 12.02 -3.04 9.39
CA ALA A 374 10.62 -2.69 9.63
C ALA A 374 9.68 -3.65 8.88
N PRO A 375 8.40 -3.75 9.28
CA PRO A 375 7.41 -4.64 8.63
C PRO A 375 7.36 -4.47 7.10
N HIS A 376 7.61 -3.26 6.60
CA HIS A 376 7.81 -2.99 5.20
C HIS A 376 8.89 -1.92 4.96
N LYS A 377 9.26 -1.69 3.69
CA LYS A 377 10.15 -0.60 3.26
C LYS A 377 9.65 0.77 3.74
N LEU A 378 10.60 1.60 4.14
CA LEU A 378 10.40 3.00 4.52
C LEU A 378 11.19 3.92 3.58
N LYS A 379 10.59 5.05 3.22
CA LYS A 379 11.22 6.14 2.48
C LYS A 379 10.97 7.42 3.23
N PHE A 380 12.02 8.22 3.44
CA PHE A 380 11.87 9.53 4.06
C PHE A 380 12.20 10.63 3.05
N ALA A 381 11.84 11.86 3.38
CA ALA A 381 12.40 13.02 2.69
C ALA A 381 12.43 14.27 3.56
N VAL A 382 13.39 15.15 3.27
CA VAL A 382 13.59 16.44 3.94
C VAL A 382 13.58 17.55 2.90
N SER A 383 12.63 18.46 3.01
CA SER A 383 12.55 19.66 2.18
C SER A 383 12.96 20.89 2.97
N GLY A 384 13.84 21.71 2.41
CA GLY A 384 14.31 22.94 3.04
C GLY A 384 13.31 24.10 3.02
N CYS A 385 12.12 23.93 2.44
CA CYS A 385 11.01 24.89 2.51
C CYS A 385 9.69 24.26 2.00
N THR A 386 8.59 25.01 2.11
CA THR A 386 7.23 24.60 1.70
C THR A 386 7.03 24.39 0.20
N ARG A 387 8.02 24.73 -0.64
CA ARG A 387 8.03 24.35 -2.08
C ARG A 387 8.23 22.84 -2.29
N GLU A 388 8.67 22.13 -1.26
CA GLU A 388 8.52 20.68 -1.17
C GLU A 388 9.26 19.87 -2.26
N CYS A 389 10.35 20.38 -2.82
CA CYS A 389 11.06 19.72 -3.93
C CYS A 389 11.53 18.27 -3.63
N ALA A 390 11.57 17.85 -2.36
CA ALA A 390 11.93 16.49 -1.97
C ALA A 390 10.73 15.52 -1.95
N GLU A 391 9.50 15.98 -2.21
CA GLU A 391 8.27 15.17 -2.17
C GLU A 391 8.02 14.53 -0.77
N ALA A 392 8.40 15.24 0.30
CA ALA A 392 8.17 14.89 1.71
C ALA A 392 6.75 14.42 2.04
N GLN A 393 5.71 15.06 1.51
CA GLN A 393 4.33 14.70 1.77
C GLN A 393 3.87 13.42 1.04
N SER A 394 4.76 12.76 0.30
CA SER A 394 4.51 11.45 -0.34
C SER A 394 5.30 10.31 0.31
N LYS A 395 6.04 10.59 1.38
CA LYS A 395 6.97 9.65 2.02
C LYS A 395 6.39 9.12 3.33
N ASP A 396 6.92 7.98 3.78
CA ASP A 396 6.51 7.35 5.03
C ASP A 396 6.81 8.29 6.23
N ILE A 397 7.92 9.05 6.16
CA ILE A 397 8.25 10.20 7.01
C ILE A 397 8.68 11.38 6.14
N GLY A 398 7.97 12.49 6.23
CA GLY A 398 8.27 13.74 5.55
C GLY A 398 8.66 14.84 6.52
N VAL A 399 9.68 15.61 6.20
CA VAL A 399 10.14 16.73 7.01
C VAL A 399 10.22 17.97 6.12
N ILE A 400 9.62 19.08 6.56
CA ILE A 400 9.61 20.35 5.80
C ILE A 400 10.03 21.49 6.72
N ALA A 401 11.07 22.24 6.33
CA ALA A 401 11.53 23.39 7.10
C ALA A 401 10.52 24.55 7.03
N THR A 402 10.35 25.22 8.16
CA THR A 402 9.63 26.49 8.33
C THR A 402 10.56 27.51 8.99
N GLU A 403 10.10 28.75 9.15
CA GLU A 403 10.86 29.78 9.86
C GLU A 403 11.03 29.48 11.36
N ASN A 404 10.18 28.61 11.92
CA ASN A 404 10.15 28.27 13.35
C ASN A 404 10.69 26.86 13.67
N GLY A 405 11.22 26.13 12.68
CA GLY A 405 11.73 24.77 12.86
C GLY A 405 11.26 23.83 11.74
N TRP A 406 10.75 22.65 12.13
CA TRP A 406 10.36 21.60 11.20
C TRP A 406 8.89 21.17 11.37
N ASN A 407 8.20 21.03 10.24
CA ASN A 407 6.94 20.30 10.17
C ASN A 407 7.21 18.83 9.86
N LEU A 408 6.65 17.94 10.69
CA LEU A 408 6.71 16.50 10.53
C LEU A 408 5.42 15.98 9.90
N TYR A 409 5.56 15.24 8.81
CA TYR A 409 4.49 14.54 8.11
C TYR A 409 4.72 13.03 8.19
N VAL A 410 3.66 12.24 8.35
CA VAL A 410 3.76 10.79 8.53
C VAL A 410 2.81 10.00 7.62
N CYS A 411 3.16 8.76 7.35
CA CYS A 411 2.30 7.76 6.69
C CYS A 411 1.92 8.06 5.22
N GLY A 412 2.72 8.84 4.49
CA GLY A 412 2.55 9.03 3.04
C GLY A 412 2.99 7.82 2.21
N ASN A 413 2.53 7.75 0.95
CA ASN A 413 2.89 6.67 0.03
C ASN A 413 2.93 7.11 -1.43
N GLY A 414 4.12 7.14 -2.05
CA GLY A 414 4.28 7.26 -3.51
C GLY A 414 4.21 5.92 -4.25
N GLY A 415 3.19 5.09 -4.01
CA GLY A 415 3.07 3.72 -4.53
C GLY A 415 1.80 3.48 -5.38
N MET A 416 1.41 2.21 -5.52
CA MET A 416 0.22 1.78 -6.31
C MET A 416 -1.07 2.51 -5.89
N ARG A 417 -1.23 2.78 -4.59
CA ARG A 417 -2.26 3.65 -4.04
C ARG A 417 -1.58 4.89 -3.46
N PRO A 418 -1.47 5.99 -4.22
CA PRO A 418 -0.85 7.19 -3.70
C PRO A 418 -1.65 7.72 -2.51
N ARG A 419 -0.95 8.18 -1.47
CA ARG A 419 -1.54 8.79 -0.28
C ARG A 419 -0.63 9.94 0.17
N HIS A 420 -1.20 11.09 0.44
CA HIS A 420 -0.46 12.17 1.10
C HIS A 420 -0.19 11.80 2.57
N ALA A 421 0.94 12.23 3.10
CA ALA A 421 1.29 12.11 4.49
C ALA A 421 0.50 13.15 5.31
N ASP A 422 0.12 12.78 6.54
CA ASP A 422 -0.63 13.68 7.42
C ASP A 422 0.34 14.58 8.19
N LEU A 423 0.00 15.85 8.34
CA LEU A 423 0.76 16.76 9.20
C LEU A 423 0.60 16.30 10.66
N PHE A 424 1.69 15.82 11.25
CA PHE A 424 1.70 15.25 12.60
C PHE A 424 2.01 16.30 13.66
N ALA A 425 3.00 17.16 13.40
CA ALA A 425 3.43 18.21 14.31
C ALA A 425 4.17 19.32 13.55
N THR A 426 4.12 20.54 14.08
CA THR A 426 4.74 21.74 13.50
C THR A 426 5.79 22.34 14.43
N ASP A 427 6.64 23.19 13.86
CA ASP A 427 7.59 24.05 14.60
C ASP A 427 8.50 23.29 15.56
N LEU A 428 8.93 22.09 15.14
CA LEU A 428 9.79 21.22 15.95
C LEU A 428 11.26 21.62 15.81
N ASP A 429 11.98 21.62 16.92
CA ASP A 429 13.45 21.59 16.91
C ASP A 429 13.97 20.19 16.52
N ASP A 430 15.23 20.12 16.10
CA ASP A 430 15.88 18.89 15.62
C ASP A 430 15.79 17.73 16.64
N ILE A 431 15.98 18.01 17.93
CA ILE A 431 16.00 16.99 18.99
C ILE A 431 14.59 16.43 19.18
N THR A 432 13.59 17.31 19.24
CA THR A 432 12.19 16.92 19.40
C THR A 432 11.68 16.16 18.17
N LEU A 433 12.03 16.62 16.96
CA LEU A 433 11.68 15.94 15.72
C LEU A 433 12.20 14.49 15.69
N ILE A 434 13.48 14.28 15.98
CA ILE A 434 14.09 12.95 15.99
C ILE A 434 13.40 12.05 17.03
N LYS A 435 13.10 12.56 18.23
CA LYS A 435 12.37 11.81 19.25
C LYS A 435 10.97 11.39 18.78
N TYR A 436 10.30 12.21 17.98
CA TYR A 436 8.97 11.88 17.45
C TYR A 436 9.07 10.82 16.36
N ILE A 437 10.03 10.95 15.43
CA ILE A 437 10.30 9.93 14.42
C ILE A 437 10.63 8.59 15.10
N ASP A 438 11.50 8.58 16.11
CA ASP A 438 11.85 7.36 16.87
C ASP A 438 10.59 6.66 17.42
N ARG A 439 9.71 7.42 18.09
CA ARG A 439 8.49 6.87 18.71
C ARG A 439 7.51 6.32 17.68
N ILE A 440 7.32 7.03 16.57
CA ILE A 440 6.43 6.60 15.49
C ILE A 440 6.96 5.31 14.86
N LEU A 441 8.26 5.24 14.57
CA LEU A 441 8.87 4.04 14.00
C LEU A 441 8.82 2.87 14.98
N MET A 442 9.11 3.09 16.26
CA MET A 442 8.97 2.05 17.29
C MET A 442 7.53 1.53 17.38
N PHE A 443 6.54 2.41 17.33
CA PHE A 443 5.13 2.03 17.40
C PHE A 443 4.72 1.23 16.15
N TYR A 444 5.02 1.74 14.95
CA TYR A 444 4.78 1.06 13.68
C TYR A 444 5.45 -0.33 13.61
N ILE A 445 6.73 -0.43 13.98
CA ILE A 445 7.46 -1.69 13.99
C ILE A 445 6.82 -2.72 14.91
N ARG A 446 6.28 -2.28 16.05
CA ARG A 446 5.65 -3.15 17.04
C ARG A 446 4.25 -3.59 16.63
N THR A 447 3.43 -2.72 16.08
CA THR A 447 1.99 -2.97 15.90
C THR A 447 1.57 -3.30 14.48
N ALA A 448 2.33 -2.91 13.46
CA ALA A 448 1.93 -3.18 12.08
C ALA A 448 2.00 -4.68 11.74
N ASP A 449 1.12 -5.09 10.83
CA ASP A 449 1.09 -6.45 10.32
C ASP A 449 2.21 -6.71 9.27
N ARG A 450 2.40 -7.97 8.89
CA ARG A 450 3.40 -8.41 7.93
C ARG A 450 3.22 -7.68 6.60
N LEU A 451 4.32 -7.07 6.13
CA LEU A 451 4.36 -6.33 4.86
C LEU A 451 3.34 -5.17 4.76
N GLN A 452 2.80 -4.71 5.89
CA GLN A 452 1.90 -3.55 5.93
C GLN A 452 2.68 -2.25 5.77
N ARG A 453 2.25 -1.37 4.86
CA ARG A 453 2.82 -0.01 4.72
C ARG A 453 2.32 0.89 5.84
N THR A 454 3.12 1.87 6.25
CA THR A 454 2.71 2.91 7.22
C THR A 454 1.40 3.59 6.82
N SER A 455 1.19 3.85 5.52
CA SER A 455 -0.04 4.44 5.00
C SER A 455 -1.30 3.61 5.27
N VAL A 456 -1.19 2.28 5.22
CA VAL A 456 -2.31 1.37 5.50
C VAL A 456 -2.45 1.13 7.00
N TRP A 457 -1.32 1.13 7.72
CA TRP A 457 -1.29 1.03 9.17
C TRP A 457 -1.92 2.23 9.87
N MET A 458 -1.85 3.43 9.27
CA MET A 458 -2.54 4.61 9.81
C MET A 458 -4.07 4.48 9.79
N GLU A 459 -4.61 3.59 8.96
CA GLU A 459 -6.05 3.36 8.80
C GLU A 459 -6.57 2.24 9.74
N THR A 460 -5.68 1.59 10.49
CA THR A 460 -5.98 0.52 11.46
C THR A 460 -5.80 1.02 12.87
#